data_AF-A0A7C6X5U3-F1
#
_entry.id   AF-A0A7C6X5U3-F1
#
_cell.length_a   1.000
_cell.length_b   1.000
_cell.length_c   1.000
_cell.angle_alpha   90.00
_cell.angle_beta   90.00
_cell.angle_gamma   90.00
#
_symmetry.space_group_name_H-M   'P 1'
#
loop_
_entity.id
_entity.type
_entity.pdbx_description
1 polymer ?
#
loop_
_entity_poly.entity_id
_entity_poly.type
_entity_poly.pdbx_seq_one_letter_code
_entity_poly.pdbx_strand_id
1 'polypeptide(L)'
;MKALDRPAAVCPQPVSLDLLLAARDDRVKRRETLRLESGCPVITMTLNIPGPVKRTPLSAFFFDREKRQLERILEGLGGRLAGEDVSYSPTGDEAHLALEGLEAGSLKALTVSLEEEGPASRLLDLDVYDRGGRPLGRKDLGLPLRTCLLCSRPAAQCGSRGLHDSGELAKETGRLLEDYAKNALADHVAALALEASSFELMVHPKPGLVTFESSGSHKDMD
;
A
#
# COMPACT_ATOMS: atom_id res chain seq x y z
N MET A 1 17.84 8.75 -2.10
CA MET A 1 16.49 8.18 -1.83
C MET A 1 15.41 9.23 -2.08
N LYS A 2 14.21 8.87 -2.58
CA LYS A 2 13.07 9.81 -2.54
C LYS A 2 12.70 10.09 -1.08
N ALA A 3 12.34 11.33 -0.76
CA ALA A 3 11.88 11.71 0.57
C ALA A 3 10.74 10.78 0.99
N LEU A 4 10.73 10.33 2.25
CA LEU A 4 9.50 9.75 2.78
C LEU A 4 8.47 10.89 2.81
N ASP A 5 7.41 10.77 2.01
CA ASP A 5 6.35 11.75 2.06
C ASP A 5 5.79 11.76 3.48
N ARG A 6 5.80 12.96 4.08
CA ARG A 6 5.23 13.19 5.39
C ARG A 6 3.76 12.77 5.33
N PRO A 7 3.24 12.01 6.31
CA PRO A 7 1.82 11.66 6.31
C PRO A 7 0.99 12.93 6.14
N ALA A 8 0.05 12.90 5.19
CA ALA A 8 -0.83 14.03 4.95
C ALA A 8 -1.48 14.48 6.27
N ALA A 9 -1.74 15.78 6.41
CA ALA A 9 -2.52 16.29 7.55
C ALA A 9 -3.96 15.76 7.44
N VAL A 10 -4.22 14.60 8.03
CA VAL A 10 -5.52 13.94 8.04
C VAL A 10 -6.20 14.21 9.38
N CYS A 11 -7.36 14.85 9.33
CA CYS A 11 -8.27 14.94 10.47
C CYS A 11 -9.19 13.71 10.46
N PRO A 12 -9.10 12.79 11.43
CA PRO A 12 -9.96 11.62 11.48
C PRO A 12 -11.41 12.04 11.75
N GLN A 13 -12.34 11.54 10.94
CA GLN A 13 -13.76 11.89 11.04
C GLN A 13 -14.62 10.63 10.97
N PRO A 14 -15.65 10.49 11.82
CA PRO A 14 -16.61 9.41 11.71
C PRO A 14 -17.49 9.61 10.46
N VAL A 15 -17.80 8.52 9.78
CA VAL A 15 -18.59 8.51 8.54
C VAL A 15 -19.93 7.80 8.78
N SER A 16 -21.01 8.37 8.25
CA SER A 16 -22.34 7.76 8.28
C SER A 16 -22.48 6.63 7.27
N LEU A 17 -23.47 5.75 7.48
CA LEU A 17 -23.76 4.67 6.55
C LEU A 17 -24.12 5.19 5.14
N ASP A 18 -24.91 6.25 5.05
CA ASP A 18 -25.34 6.83 3.78
C ASP A 18 -24.15 7.33 2.95
N LEU A 19 -23.17 7.95 3.61
CA LEU A 19 -21.94 8.37 2.96
C LEU A 19 -21.11 7.18 2.45
N LEU A 20 -21.05 6.08 3.22
CA LEU A 20 -20.35 4.86 2.78
C LEU A 20 -21.03 4.21 1.57
N LEU A 21 -22.37 4.21 1.52
CA LEU A 21 -23.13 3.70 0.37
C LEU A 21 -22.92 4.58 -0.87
N ALA A 22 -23.01 5.90 -0.71
CA ALA A 22 -22.75 6.84 -1.81
C ALA A 22 -21.32 6.72 -2.34
N ALA A 23 -20.33 6.59 -1.46
CA ALA A 23 -18.93 6.39 -1.85
C ALA A 23 -18.73 5.07 -2.61
N ARG A 24 -19.42 4.00 -2.21
CA ARG A 24 -19.37 2.71 -2.93
C ARG A 24 -19.92 2.84 -4.35
N ASP A 25 -21.04 3.52 -4.53
CA ASP A 25 -21.64 3.72 -5.84
C ASP A 25 -20.77 4.59 -6.74
N ASP A 26 -20.18 5.65 -6.17
CA ASP A 26 -19.24 6.53 -6.86
C ASP A 26 -17.96 5.79 -7.30
N ARG A 27 -17.41 4.95 -6.41
CA ARG A 27 -16.25 4.09 -6.72
C ARG A 27 -16.53 3.17 -7.90
N VAL A 28 -17.72 2.56 -7.96
CA VAL A 28 -18.11 1.73 -9.11
C VAL A 28 -18.14 2.56 -10.38
N LYS A 29 -18.73 3.76 -10.35
CA LYS A 29 -18.80 4.65 -11.52
C LYS A 29 -17.41 5.06 -12.00
N ARG A 30 -16.54 5.54 -11.11
CA ARG A 30 -15.17 5.96 -11.45
C ARG A 30 -14.36 4.83 -12.08
N ARG A 31 -14.43 3.63 -11.49
CA ARG A 31 -13.80 2.44 -12.06
C ARG A 31 -14.33 2.11 -13.46
N GLU A 32 -15.64 2.09 -13.66
CA GLU A 32 -16.23 1.76 -14.97
C GLU A 32 -15.88 2.81 -16.03
N THR A 33 -15.89 4.10 -15.68
CA THR A 33 -15.43 5.18 -16.57
C THR A 33 -13.99 4.94 -16.99
N LEU A 34 -13.07 4.74 -16.04
CA LEU A 34 -11.66 4.49 -16.32
C LEU A 34 -11.46 3.24 -17.19
N ARG A 35 -12.22 2.17 -16.93
CA ARG A 35 -12.16 0.93 -17.71
C ARG A 35 -12.63 1.14 -19.16
N LEU A 36 -13.74 1.86 -19.36
CA LEU A 36 -14.29 2.14 -20.69
C LEU A 36 -13.37 3.05 -21.50
N GLU A 37 -12.78 4.06 -20.88
CA GLU A 37 -11.86 4.99 -21.53
C GLU A 37 -10.52 4.34 -21.91
N SER A 38 -9.98 3.48 -21.03
CA SER A 38 -8.69 2.82 -21.25
C SER A 38 -8.79 1.53 -22.06
N GLY A 39 -9.94 0.83 -22.05
CA GLY A 39 -10.09 -0.50 -22.65
C GLY A 39 -9.24 -1.60 -21.99
N CYS A 40 -8.69 -1.33 -20.81
CA CYS A 40 -7.72 -2.17 -20.12
C CYS A 40 -8.33 -2.87 -18.89
N PRO A 41 -7.70 -3.96 -18.38
CA PRO A 41 -7.99 -4.44 -17.03
C PRO A 41 -7.70 -3.35 -15.99
N VAL A 42 -8.51 -3.31 -14.94
CA VAL A 42 -8.40 -2.30 -13.88
C VAL A 42 -8.18 -2.97 -12.53
N ILE A 43 -7.17 -2.50 -11.80
CA ILE A 43 -6.97 -2.81 -10.38
C ILE A 43 -7.68 -1.73 -9.56
N THR A 44 -8.46 -2.13 -8.58
CA THR A 44 -9.02 -1.24 -7.55
C THR A 44 -8.33 -1.54 -6.24
N MET A 45 -7.74 -0.52 -5.63
CA MET A 45 -7.09 -0.58 -4.34
C MET A 45 -7.85 0.25 -3.32
N THR A 46 -8.26 -0.39 -2.22
CA THR A 46 -8.85 0.27 -1.05
C THR A 46 -8.32 -0.34 0.24
N LEU A 47 -8.66 0.24 1.39
CA LEU A 47 -8.34 -0.32 2.70
C LEU A 47 -9.59 -0.83 3.42
N ASN A 48 -9.51 -2.03 3.96
CA ASN A 48 -10.53 -2.60 4.82
C ASN A 48 -10.34 -2.15 6.28
N ILE A 49 -10.61 -0.86 6.54
CA ILE A 49 -10.52 -0.27 7.89
C ILE A 49 -11.84 -0.45 8.64
N PRO A 50 -11.86 -1.16 9.79
CA PRO A 50 -13.06 -1.34 10.60
C PRO A 50 -13.44 -0.06 11.36
N GLY A 51 -14.69 0.02 11.82
CA GLY A 51 -15.17 1.13 12.63
C GLY A 51 -15.60 2.38 11.83
N PRO A 52 -16.01 3.45 12.53
CA PRO A 52 -16.62 4.64 11.91
C PRO A 52 -15.61 5.58 11.25
N VAL A 53 -14.33 5.50 11.61
CA VAL A 53 -13.25 6.34 11.08
C VAL A 53 -12.43 5.52 10.09
N LYS A 54 -12.60 5.78 8.79
CA LYS A 54 -11.93 5.00 7.73
C LYS A 54 -10.56 5.55 7.35
N ARG A 55 -10.35 6.85 7.58
CA ARG A 55 -9.13 7.54 7.21
C ARG A 55 -8.46 8.17 8.43
N THR A 56 -7.22 7.79 8.66
CA THR A 56 -6.33 8.27 9.73
C THR A 56 -4.96 8.62 9.12
N PRO A 57 -4.09 9.35 9.83
CA PRO A 57 -2.73 9.60 9.35
C PRO A 57 -1.95 8.32 9.01
N LEU A 58 -2.12 7.26 9.83
CA LEU A 58 -1.43 5.98 9.61
C LEU A 58 -2.02 5.21 8.42
N SER A 59 -3.35 5.19 8.24
CA SER A 59 -3.95 4.51 7.10
C SER A 59 -3.64 5.23 5.78
N ALA A 60 -3.62 6.56 5.77
CA ALA A 60 -3.22 7.34 4.60
C ALA A 60 -1.75 7.10 4.25
N PHE A 61 -0.86 7.13 5.25
CA PHE A 61 0.55 6.80 5.07
C PHE A 61 0.76 5.40 4.48
N PHE A 62 0.04 4.41 5.02
CA PHE A 62 0.05 3.04 4.52
C PHE A 62 -0.44 2.98 3.07
N PHE A 63 -1.61 3.56 2.77
CA PHE A 63 -2.19 3.58 1.43
C PHE A 63 -1.23 4.16 0.39
N ASP A 64 -0.66 5.34 0.65
CA ASP A 64 0.24 6.02 -0.30
C ASP A 64 1.49 5.20 -0.58
N ARG A 65 2.03 4.54 0.45
CA ARG A 65 3.23 3.70 0.32
C ARG A 65 2.94 2.42 -0.45
N GLU A 66 1.85 1.73 -0.15
CA GLU A 66 1.43 0.51 -0.84
C GLU A 66 1.04 0.79 -2.30
N LYS A 67 0.39 1.92 -2.59
CA LYS A 67 0.10 2.34 -3.97
C LYS A 67 1.37 2.48 -4.79
N ARG A 68 2.37 3.20 -4.26
CA ARG A 68 3.67 3.36 -4.92
C ARG A 68 4.46 2.07 -5.03
N GLN A 69 4.29 1.14 -4.09
CA GLN A 69 4.88 -0.19 -4.21
C GLN A 69 4.22 -0.97 -5.35
N LEU A 70 2.89 -0.98 -5.39
CA LEU A 70 2.11 -1.61 -6.45
C LEU A 70 2.50 -1.05 -7.83
N GLU A 71 2.54 0.27 -8.02
CA GLU A 71 2.95 0.90 -9.28
C GLU A 71 4.34 0.46 -9.74
N ARG A 72 5.33 0.48 -8.82
CA ARG A 72 6.70 0.06 -9.14
C ARG A 72 6.79 -1.41 -9.54
N ILE A 73 6.03 -2.28 -8.87
CA ILE A 73 6.00 -3.71 -9.21
C ILE A 73 5.34 -3.91 -10.57
N LEU A 74 4.22 -3.22 -10.85
CA LEU A 74 3.54 -3.29 -12.14
C LEU A 74 4.44 -2.82 -13.28
N GLU A 75 5.14 -1.70 -13.10
CA GLU A 75 6.12 -1.19 -14.05
C GLU A 75 7.28 -2.19 -14.27
N GLY A 76 7.83 -2.75 -13.19
CA GLY A 76 8.89 -3.77 -13.26
C GLY A 76 8.49 -5.06 -13.97
N LEU A 77 7.19 -5.39 -13.98
CA LEU A 77 6.62 -6.52 -14.73
C LEU A 77 6.29 -6.17 -16.20
N GLY A 78 6.60 -4.95 -16.65
CA GLY A 78 6.33 -4.48 -18.01
C GLY A 78 4.92 -3.95 -18.22
N GLY A 79 4.15 -3.75 -17.15
CA GLY A 79 2.86 -3.08 -17.20
C GLY A 79 3.03 -1.58 -17.43
N ARG A 80 2.19 -1.01 -18.31
CA ARG A 80 2.11 0.45 -18.49
C ARG A 80 0.79 0.96 -17.95
N LEU A 81 0.84 2.06 -17.20
CA LEU A 81 -0.36 2.72 -16.70
C LEU A 81 -1.07 3.42 -17.87
N ALA A 82 -2.22 2.88 -18.28
CA ALA A 82 -3.07 3.44 -19.32
C ALA A 82 -3.97 4.56 -18.77
N GLY A 83 -4.20 4.57 -17.46
CA GLY A 83 -4.92 5.62 -16.76
C GLY A 83 -5.00 5.34 -15.26
N GLU A 84 -5.28 6.40 -14.51
CA GLU A 84 -5.40 6.36 -13.06
C GLU A 84 -6.51 7.29 -12.57
N ASP A 85 -7.24 6.85 -11.55
CA ASP A 85 -8.15 7.66 -10.76
C ASP A 85 -7.85 7.44 -9.28
N VAL A 86 -7.61 8.51 -8.52
CA VAL A 86 -7.30 8.43 -7.08
C VAL A 86 -8.20 9.39 -6.32
N SER A 87 -8.80 8.88 -5.25
CA SER A 87 -9.67 9.67 -4.36
C SER A 87 -9.22 9.53 -2.92
N TYR A 88 -9.08 10.67 -2.25
CA TYR A 88 -8.76 10.77 -0.84
C TYR A 88 -9.97 11.33 -0.11
N SER A 89 -10.59 10.53 0.75
CA SER A 89 -11.89 10.89 1.34
C SER A 89 -12.04 10.39 2.77
N PRO A 90 -12.94 10.97 3.58
CA PRO A 90 -13.24 10.44 4.91
C PRO A 90 -13.71 8.98 4.91
N THR A 91 -14.30 8.51 3.80
CA THR A 91 -14.77 7.12 3.62
C THR A 91 -13.63 6.13 3.34
N GLY A 92 -12.40 6.62 3.21
CA GLY A 92 -11.20 5.85 2.90
C GLY A 92 -10.49 6.39 1.67
N ASP A 93 -9.21 6.03 1.54
CA ASP A 93 -8.42 6.30 0.34
C ASP A 93 -8.61 5.18 -0.67
N GLU A 94 -8.69 5.56 -1.94
CA GLU A 94 -9.08 4.68 -3.04
C GLU A 94 -8.27 5.01 -4.30
N ALA A 95 -7.87 3.98 -5.04
CA ALA A 95 -7.20 4.13 -6.32
C ALA A 95 -7.71 3.10 -7.34
N HIS A 96 -7.84 3.53 -8.58
CA HIS A 96 -8.10 2.69 -9.74
C HIS A 96 -6.95 2.84 -10.72
N LEU A 97 -6.34 1.73 -11.11
CA LEU A 97 -5.21 1.68 -12.03
C LEU A 97 -5.60 0.86 -13.25
N ALA A 98 -5.64 1.47 -14.43
CA ALA A 98 -5.83 0.77 -15.70
C ALA A 98 -4.48 0.38 -16.30
N LEU A 99 -4.27 -0.90 -16.58
CA LEU A 99 -2.95 -1.41 -16.97
C LEU A 99 -2.95 -2.02 -18.37
N GLU A 100 -2.07 -1.53 -19.23
CA GLU A 100 -1.73 -2.13 -20.51
C GLU A 100 -0.57 -3.14 -20.34
N GLY A 101 -0.52 -4.18 -21.18
CA GLY A 101 0.59 -5.13 -21.24
C GLY A 101 0.50 -6.30 -20.26
N LEU A 102 -0.45 -6.28 -19.32
CA LEU A 102 -0.66 -7.35 -18.35
C LEU A 102 -2.08 -7.92 -18.44
N GLU A 103 -2.20 -9.23 -18.32
CA GLU A 103 -3.48 -9.93 -18.31
C GLU A 103 -4.13 -9.90 -16.91
N ALA A 104 -5.46 -9.86 -16.86
CA ALA A 104 -6.21 -9.77 -15.61
C ALA A 104 -5.90 -10.92 -14.63
N GLY A 105 -5.65 -12.14 -15.14
CA GLY A 105 -5.27 -13.28 -14.31
C GLY A 105 -3.93 -13.07 -13.58
N SER A 106 -2.91 -12.60 -14.31
CA SER A 106 -1.59 -12.27 -13.75
C SER A 106 -1.68 -11.13 -12.74
N LEU A 107 -2.47 -10.10 -13.04
CA LEU A 107 -2.73 -9.00 -12.10
C LEU A 107 -3.40 -9.53 -10.82
N LYS A 108 -4.38 -10.43 -10.94
CA LYS A 108 -5.05 -10.98 -9.74
C LYS A 108 -4.13 -11.86 -8.91
N ALA A 109 -3.26 -12.65 -9.54
CA ALA A 109 -2.27 -13.44 -8.81
C ALA A 109 -1.29 -12.53 -8.03
N LEU A 110 -0.82 -11.46 -8.67
CA LEU A 110 0.01 -10.45 -8.03
C LEU A 110 -0.70 -9.79 -6.84
N THR A 111 -1.93 -9.33 -7.02
CA THR A 111 -2.64 -8.63 -5.94
C THR A 111 -2.91 -9.51 -4.74
N VAL A 112 -3.22 -10.80 -4.96
CA VAL A 112 -3.35 -11.76 -3.84
C VAL A 112 -2.03 -11.95 -3.11
N SER A 113 -0.90 -12.05 -3.84
CA SER A 113 0.42 -12.14 -3.22
C SER A 113 0.74 -10.91 -2.37
N LEU A 114 0.34 -9.72 -2.80
CA LEU A 114 0.55 -8.48 -2.05
C LEU A 114 -0.32 -8.43 -0.78
N GLU A 115 -1.58 -8.83 -0.85
CA GLU A 115 -2.46 -8.92 0.33
C GLU A 115 -1.91 -9.87 1.43
N GLU A 116 -1.08 -10.84 1.04
CA GLU A 116 -0.53 -11.89 1.89
C GLU A 116 0.95 -11.69 2.24
N GLU A 117 1.60 -10.64 1.71
CA GLU A 117 3.03 -10.37 1.91
C GLU A 117 3.40 -10.11 3.37
N GLY A 118 2.51 -9.44 4.11
CA GLY A 118 2.77 -9.07 5.49
C GLY A 118 1.51 -8.88 6.36
N PRO A 119 1.70 -8.72 7.68
CA PRO A 119 0.58 -8.59 8.62
C PRO A 119 -0.35 -7.41 8.30
N ALA A 120 0.22 -6.24 7.97
CA ALA A 120 -0.52 -5.03 7.60
C ALA A 120 -1.07 -5.08 6.18
N SER A 121 -0.41 -5.81 5.25
CA SER A 121 -0.87 -5.98 3.87
C SER A 121 -2.25 -6.64 3.79
N ARG A 122 -2.64 -7.39 4.82
CA ARG A 122 -4.02 -7.90 4.96
C ARG A 122 -5.06 -6.77 5.05
N LEU A 123 -4.70 -5.54 5.38
CA LEU A 123 -5.65 -4.42 5.37
C LEU A 123 -5.94 -3.92 3.95
N LEU A 124 -5.11 -4.28 2.97
CA LEU A 124 -5.37 -4.00 1.57
C LEU A 124 -6.57 -4.83 1.07
N ASP A 125 -7.33 -4.20 0.19
CA ASP A 125 -8.38 -4.82 -0.59
C ASP A 125 -8.10 -4.51 -2.06
N LEU A 126 -7.56 -5.51 -2.77
CA LEU A 126 -7.08 -5.39 -4.13
C LEU A 126 -7.94 -6.23 -5.10
N ASP A 127 -8.88 -5.55 -5.73
CA ASP A 127 -9.77 -6.14 -6.73
C ASP A 127 -9.26 -5.94 -8.15
N VAL A 128 -9.44 -6.96 -8.99
CA VAL A 128 -9.05 -6.91 -10.40
C VAL A 128 -10.27 -7.17 -11.26
N TYR A 129 -10.48 -6.29 -12.23
CA TYR A 129 -11.53 -6.38 -13.23
C TYR A 129 -10.89 -6.56 -14.60
N ASP A 130 -11.40 -7.51 -15.39
CA ASP A 130 -10.94 -7.67 -16.77
C ASP A 130 -11.43 -6.52 -17.67
N ARG A 131 -11.02 -6.55 -18.94
CA ARG A 131 -11.41 -5.56 -19.95
C ARG A 131 -12.94 -5.49 -20.15
N GLY A 132 -13.65 -6.59 -19.90
CA GLY A 132 -15.11 -6.68 -19.96
C GLY A 132 -15.83 -6.19 -18.70
N GLY A 133 -15.09 -5.86 -17.63
CA GLY A 133 -15.65 -5.45 -16.34
C GLY A 133 -16.04 -6.61 -15.44
N ARG A 134 -15.65 -7.85 -15.78
CA ARG A 134 -15.87 -9.00 -14.88
C ARG A 134 -14.83 -8.97 -13.75
N PRO A 135 -15.24 -9.05 -12.47
CA PRO A 135 -14.30 -9.19 -11.37
C PRO A 135 -13.67 -10.58 -11.36
N LEU A 136 -12.37 -10.63 -11.06
CA LEU A 136 -11.64 -11.88 -10.80
C LEU A 136 -11.53 -12.10 -9.30
N GLY A 137 -12.03 -13.25 -8.84
CA GLY A 137 -11.96 -13.67 -7.46
C GLY A 137 -10.85 -14.70 -7.20
N ARG A 138 -10.58 -14.96 -5.92
CA ARG A 138 -9.68 -16.05 -5.48
C ARG A 138 -10.08 -17.42 -6.05
N LYS A 139 -11.38 -17.67 -6.23
CA LYS A 139 -11.92 -18.92 -6.80
C LYS A 139 -11.53 -19.13 -8.26
N ASP A 140 -11.46 -18.05 -9.06
CA ASP A 140 -11.06 -18.13 -10.47
C ASP A 140 -9.59 -18.56 -10.61
N LEU A 141 -8.78 -18.39 -9.54
CA LEU A 141 -7.38 -18.81 -9.44
C LEU A 141 -7.18 -20.10 -8.63
N GLY A 142 -8.25 -20.75 -8.15
CA GLY A 142 -8.14 -21.94 -7.30
C GLY A 142 -7.52 -21.69 -5.91
N LEU A 143 -7.51 -20.43 -5.45
CA LEU A 143 -6.87 -20.03 -4.20
C LEU A 143 -7.83 -20.17 -2.99
N PRO A 144 -7.29 -20.43 -1.78
CA PRO A 144 -8.10 -20.54 -0.57
C PRO A 144 -8.77 -19.21 -0.20
N LEU A 145 -9.81 -19.30 0.62
CA LEU A 145 -10.48 -18.10 1.15
C LEU A 145 -9.55 -17.34 2.09
N ARG A 146 -9.67 -16.00 2.08
CA ARG A 146 -8.96 -15.13 3.00
C ARG A 146 -9.31 -15.47 4.45
N THR A 147 -8.30 -15.55 5.31
CA THR A 147 -8.46 -15.74 6.75
C THR A 147 -8.82 -14.43 7.46
N CYS A 148 -9.50 -14.53 8.60
CA CYS A 148 -9.85 -13.41 9.44
C CYS A 148 -8.59 -12.70 9.98
N LEU A 149 -8.71 -11.41 10.28
CA LEU A 149 -7.61 -10.62 10.84
C LEU A 149 -7.22 -11.08 12.26
N LEU A 150 -8.21 -11.50 13.05
CA LEU A 150 -8.05 -11.88 14.46
C LEU A 150 -7.93 -13.39 14.70
N CYS A 151 -8.35 -14.22 13.74
CA CYS A 151 -8.28 -15.67 13.87
C CYS A 151 -8.04 -16.36 12.53
N SER A 152 -7.75 -17.66 12.57
CA SER A 152 -7.44 -18.44 11.36
C SER A 152 -8.66 -18.92 10.58
N ARG A 153 -9.88 -18.50 10.94
CA ARG A 153 -11.12 -18.88 10.24
C ARG A 153 -11.32 -18.03 8.98
N PRO A 154 -12.11 -18.48 7.98
CA PRO A 154 -12.45 -17.65 6.83
C PRO A 154 -13.10 -16.32 7.24
N ALA A 155 -12.60 -15.20 6.69
CA ALA A 155 -13.06 -13.86 7.07
C ALA A 155 -14.57 -13.66 6.85
N ALA A 156 -15.11 -14.23 5.76
CA ALA A 156 -16.55 -14.18 5.47
C ALA A 156 -17.41 -14.86 6.56
N GLN A 157 -16.88 -15.91 7.21
CA GLN A 157 -17.57 -16.59 8.31
C GLN A 157 -17.59 -15.71 9.57
N CYS A 158 -16.46 -15.07 9.90
CA CYS A 158 -16.38 -14.18 11.06
C CYS A 158 -17.25 -12.94 10.90
N GLY A 159 -17.26 -12.33 9.69
CA GLY A 159 -18.09 -11.16 9.39
C GLY A 159 -19.58 -11.45 9.44
N SER A 160 -20.03 -12.54 8.79
CA SER A 160 -21.47 -12.90 8.77
C SER A 160 -22.03 -13.28 10.14
N ARG A 161 -21.20 -13.86 11.01
CA ARG A 161 -21.59 -14.30 12.35
C ARG A 161 -21.29 -13.28 13.46
N GLY A 162 -20.65 -12.16 13.13
CA GLY A 162 -20.24 -11.16 14.13
C GLY A 162 -19.37 -11.75 15.23
N LEU A 163 -18.43 -12.63 14.89
CA LEU A 163 -17.64 -13.37 15.90
C LEU A 163 -16.64 -12.52 16.67
N HIS A 164 -16.40 -11.29 16.22
CA HIS A 164 -15.44 -10.37 16.80
C HIS A 164 -16.07 -9.01 16.98
N ASP A 165 -15.70 -8.33 18.06
CA ASP A 165 -16.15 -6.97 18.28
C ASP A 165 -15.44 -5.99 17.33
N SER A 166 -16.17 -4.94 16.96
CA SER A 166 -15.65 -3.89 16.09
C SER A 166 -14.46 -3.13 16.70
N GLY A 167 -14.42 -2.99 18.03
CA GLY A 167 -13.32 -2.39 18.77
C GLY A 167 -12.06 -3.26 18.79
N GLU A 168 -12.21 -4.58 18.88
CA GLU A 168 -11.06 -5.52 18.77
C GLU A 168 -10.41 -5.43 17.39
N LEU A 169 -11.23 -5.42 16.34
CA LEU A 169 -10.75 -5.25 14.97
C LEU A 169 -10.06 -3.89 14.78
N ALA A 170 -10.64 -2.81 15.28
CA ALA A 170 -10.04 -1.47 15.21
C ALA A 170 -8.71 -1.39 15.95
N LYS A 171 -8.60 -2.02 17.12
CA LYS A 171 -7.36 -2.08 17.90
C LYS A 171 -6.27 -2.84 17.17
N GLU A 172 -6.58 -4.01 16.61
CA GLU A 172 -5.59 -4.78 15.85
C GLU A 172 -5.19 -4.05 14.56
N THR A 173 -6.14 -3.46 13.84
CA THR A 173 -5.83 -2.61 12.68
C THR A 173 -4.88 -1.46 13.06
N GLY A 174 -5.15 -0.76 14.16
CA GLY A 174 -4.28 0.30 14.66
C GLY A 174 -2.86 -0.20 14.96
N ARG A 175 -2.75 -1.33 15.69
CA ARG A 175 -1.46 -1.95 15.99
C ARG A 175 -0.67 -2.32 14.73
N LEU A 176 -1.31 -2.93 13.74
CA LEU A 176 -0.68 -3.32 12.48
C LEU A 176 -0.15 -2.11 11.71
N LEU A 177 -0.94 -1.03 11.64
CA LEU A 177 -0.53 0.20 10.95
C LEU A 177 0.59 0.93 11.70
N GLU A 178 0.57 0.93 13.03
CA GLU A 178 1.66 1.49 13.84
C GLU A 178 2.97 0.72 13.65
N ASP A 179 2.92 -0.61 13.71
CA ASP A 179 4.10 -1.46 13.54
C ASP A 179 4.67 -1.32 12.13
N TYR A 180 3.80 -1.28 11.12
CA TYR A 180 4.21 -0.99 9.74
C TYR A 180 4.91 0.37 9.63
N ALA A 181 4.32 1.43 10.19
CA ALA A 181 4.88 2.77 10.13
C ALA A 181 6.24 2.86 10.85
N LYS A 182 6.36 2.24 12.04
CA LYS A 182 7.63 2.18 12.80
C LYS A 182 8.73 1.52 11.97
N ASN A 183 8.45 0.36 11.37
CA ASN A 183 9.43 -0.35 10.55
C ASN A 183 9.80 0.45 9.30
N ALA A 184 8.82 0.98 8.56
CA ALA A 184 9.07 1.77 7.36
C ALA A 184 9.89 3.04 7.63
N LEU A 185 9.64 3.70 8.77
CA LEU A 185 10.41 4.86 9.21
C LEU A 185 11.82 4.47 9.67
N ALA A 186 11.95 3.38 10.43
CA ALA A 186 13.25 2.87 10.86
C ALA A 186 14.14 2.53 9.66
N ASP A 187 13.62 1.82 8.66
CA ASP A 187 14.35 1.49 7.43
C ASP A 187 14.82 2.74 6.69
N HIS A 188 13.97 3.76 6.63
CA HIS A 188 14.32 5.02 5.97
C HIS A 188 15.39 5.80 6.71
N VAL A 189 15.26 5.92 8.04
CA VAL A 189 16.27 6.56 8.88
C VAL A 189 17.60 5.83 8.79
N ALA A 190 17.59 4.49 8.83
CA ALA A 190 18.78 3.68 8.66
C ALA A 190 19.46 3.92 7.31
N ALA A 191 18.68 3.97 6.23
CA ALA A 191 19.21 4.21 4.89
C ALA A 191 19.75 5.64 4.72
N LEU A 192 19.11 6.66 5.32
CA LEU A 192 19.65 8.02 5.35
C LEU A 192 20.94 8.11 6.19
N ALA A 193 21.01 7.40 7.32
CA ALA A 193 22.20 7.36 8.15
C ALA A 193 23.37 6.70 7.42
N LEU A 194 23.11 5.64 6.65
CA LEU A 194 24.11 4.98 5.80
C LEU A 194 24.60 5.90 4.68
N GLU A 195 23.68 6.61 4.01
CA GLU A 195 23.99 7.60 2.98
C GLU A 195 24.84 8.75 3.54
N ALA A 196 24.41 9.33 4.67
CA ALA A 196 25.15 10.40 5.35
C ALA A 196 26.53 9.94 5.82
N SER A 197 26.65 8.73 6.35
CA SER A 197 27.94 8.15 6.76
C SER A 197 28.86 7.95 5.55
N SER A 198 28.31 7.50 4.42
CA SER A 198 29.07 7.35 3.17
C SER A 198 29.56 8.70 2.65
N PHE A 199 28.69 9.72 2.65
CA PHE A 199 29.10 11.08 2.28
C PHE A 199 30.15 11.65 3.22
N GLU A 200 29.97 11.47 4.53
CA GLU A 200 30.96 11.87 5.52
C GLU A 200 32.31 11.28 5.13
N LEU A 201 32.43 9.95 4.96
CA LEU A 201 33.68 9.28 4.59
C LEU A 201 34.34 9.83 3.31
N MET A 202 33.54 10.30 2.35
CA MET A 202 34.01 10.84 1.07
C MET A 202 34.40 12.32 1.11
N VAL A 203 34.13 13.05 2.20
CA VAL A 203 34.54 14.46 2.30
C VAL A 203 36.07 14.57 2.35
N HIS A 204 36.61 15.41 1.48
CA HIS A 204 37.99 15.90 1.51
C HIS A 204 37.98 17.44 1.36
N PRO A 205 38.82 18.20 2.09
CA PRO A 205 39.82 17.75 3.07
C PRO A 205 39.22 17.36 4.43
N LYS A 206 39.82 16.34 5.08
CA LYS A 206 39.58 15.99 6.49
C LYS A 206 40.91 15.97 7.26
N PRO A 207 41.29 17.08 7.90
CA PRO A 207 42.57 17.18 8.59
C PRO A 207 42.77 16.07 9.62
N GLY A 208 43.85 15.31 9.47
CA GLY A 208 44.24 14.23 10.40
C GLY A 208 43.60 12.87 10.16
N LEU A 209 42.59 12.76 9.28
CA LEU A 209 41.93 11.49 8.94
C LEU A 209 42.34 11.00 7.55
N VAL A 210 42.32 9.68 7.37
CA VAL A 210 42.52 9.04 6.06
C VAL A 210 41.27 9.28 5.20
N THR A 211 41.49 9.67 3.95
CA THR A 211 40.47 9.85 2.89
C THR A 211 40.96 9.16 1.63
N PHE A 212 40.09 9.03 0.62
CA PHE A 212 40.49 8.54 -0.70
C PHE A 212 41.62 9.37 -1.35
N GLU A 213 41.74 10.66 -1.01
CA GLU A 213 42.74 11.57 -1.60
C GLU A 213 43.97 11.80 -0.69
N SER A 214 44.01 11.24 0.54
CA SER A 214 45.08 11.50 1.50
C SER A 214 45.11 10.47 2.62
N SER A 215 46.31 9.99 2.99
CA SER A 215 46.56 9.19 4.20
C SER A 215 46.43 9.98 5.51
N GLY A 216 46.06 11.26 5.46
CA GLY A 216 45.89 12.11 6.64
C GLY A 216 47.21 12.28 7.40
N SER A 217 47.21 11.97 8.69
CA SER A 217 48.43 11.96 9.52
C SER A 217 49.12 10.60 9.59
N HIS A 218 48.57 9.58 8.93
CA HIS A 218 49.12 8.24 8.91
C HIS A 218 50.20 8.11 7.82
N LYS A 219 51.24 7.33 8.12
CA LYS A 219 52.40 7.11 7.21
C LYS A 219 52.46 5.68 6.68
N ASP A 220 51.53 4.85 7.13
CA ASP A 220 51.48 3.39 6.96
C ASP A 220 50.22 2.94 6.20
N MET A 221 49.48 3.90 5.66
CA MET A 221 48.27 3.70 4.86
C MET A 221 48.51 4.42 3.52
N ASP A 222 48.68 3.64 2.44
CA ASP A 222 48.82 4.11 1.05
C ASP A 222 47.49 3.97 0.29
#